data_AF-A0A7R7XN75-F1
#
_entry.id   AF-A0A7R7XN75-F1
#
_cell.length_a   1.000
_cell.length_b   1.000
_cell.length_c   1.000
_cell.angle_alpha   90.00
_cell.angle_beta   90.00
_cell.angle_gamma   90.00
#
_symmetry.space_group_name_H-M   'P 1'
#
loop_
_entity.id
_entity.type
_entity.pdbx_description
1 polymer ?
#
loop_
_entity_poly.entity_id
_entity_poly.type
_entity_poly.pdbx_seq_one_letter_code
_entity_poly.pdbx_strand_id
1 'polypeptide(L)'
;MSSVHIPGLLRPVIALNGWTFIVEIWMYATRLPVFSRIKEAADPSTLRGEIDKRTPASVRWKADNYNHLLEQPTQFYAIALALAIARYGADDPLDIKLAWGYVGVRVLHSLIQCTTNTIMLRFSVFLVSSGILATMTGRAALLAF
;
A
#
# COMPACT_ATOMS: atom_id res chain seq x y z
N MET A 1 -21.60 0.45 31.67
CA MET A 1 -20.77 1.08 30.62
C MET A 1 -20.57 0.03 29.55
N SER A 2 -21.18 0.20 28.37
CA SER A 2 -20.90 -0.67 27.22
C SER A 2 -19.42 -0.55 26.89
N SER A 3 -18.68 -1.65 26.93
CA SER A 3 -17.30 -1.68 26.45
C SER A 3 -17.29 -1.23 24.99
N VAL A 4 -16.51 -0.21 24.66
CA VAL A 4 -16.29 0.18 23.27
C VAL A 4 -15.67 -1.01 22.55
N HIS A 5 -16.43 -1.62 21.63
CA HIS A 5 -15.92 -2.69 20.80
C HIS A 5 -15.12 -2.06 19.65
N ILE A 6 -13.84 -2.39 19.55
CA ILE A 6 -12.95 -1.92 18.47
C ILE A 6 -13.11 -2.91 17.30
N PRO A 7 -13.65 -2.48 16.14
CA PRO A 7 -13.86 -3.37 15.02
C PRO A 7 -12.54 -4.00 14.55
N GLY A 8 -12.54 -5.31 14.32
CA GLY A 8 -11.39 -6.09 13.91
C GLY A 8 -10.77 -5.63 12.59
N LEU A 9 -11.57 -5.03 11.71
CA LEU A 9 -11.14 -4.42 10.44
C LEU A 9 -10.25 -3.19 10.61
N LEU A 10 -10.23 -2.53 11.78
CA LEU A 10 -9.32 -1.40 12.01
C LEU A 10 -7.85 -1.84 12.08
N ARG A 11 -7.58 -3.06 12.55
CA ARG A 11 -6.22 -3.59 12.68
C ARG A 11 -5.48 -3.70 11.33
N PRO A 12 -6.03 -4.34 10.27
CA PRO A 12 -5.37 -4.40 8.97
C PRO A 12 -5.26 -3.03 8.29
N VAL A 13 -6.20 -2.10 8.53
CA VAL A 13 -6.08 -0.70 8.07
C VAL A 13 -4.84 -0.03 8.65
N ILE A 14 -4.68 -0.08 9.98
CA ILE A 14 -3.53 0.49 10.67
C ILE A 14 -2.23 -0.20 10.23
N ALA A 15 -2.26 -1.53 10.09
CA ALA A 15 -1.09 -2.32 9.69
C ALA A 15 -0.58 -1.92 8.30
N LEU A 16 -1.47 -1.78 7.31
CA LEU A 16 -1.05 -1.38 5.96
C LEU A 16 -0.55 0.05 5.92
N ASN A 17 -1.17 0.97 6.68
CA ASN A 17 -0.69 2.33 6.78
C ASN A 17 0.70 2.41 7.44
N GLY A 18 0.91 1.61 8.49
CA GLY A 18 2.24 1.45 9.10
C GLY A 18 3.28 0.91 8.11
N TRP A 19 2.89 -0.05 7.26
CA TRP A 19 3.75 -0.54 6.19
C TRP A 19 4.10 0.54 5.15
N THR A 20 3.15 1.42 4.81
CA THR A 20 3.41 2.57 3.94
C THR A 20 4.50 3.47 4.51
N PHE A 21 4.46 3.78 5.82
CA PHE A 21 5.53 4.55 6.48
C PHE A 21 6.88 3.83 6.47
N ILE A 22 6.90 2.50 6.66
CA ILE A 22 8.14 1.72 6.55
C ILE A 22 8.76 1.87 5.16
N VAL A 23 7.95 1.76 4.10
CA VAL A 23 8.42 1.95 2.72
C VAL A 23 8.84 3.40 2.45
N GLU A 24 8.14 4.38 3.02
CA GLU A 24 8.50 5.80 2.92
C GLU A 24 9.88 6.07 3.52
N ILE A 25 10.13 5.57 4.74
CA ILE A 25 11.43 5.66 5.40
C ILE A 25 12.50 4.98 4.54
N TRP A 26 12.23 3.78 4.00
CA TRP A 26 13.18 3.07 3.14
C TRP A 26 13.50 3.86 1.86
N MET A 27 12.49 4.46 1.23
CA MET A 27 12.68 5.34 0.08
C MET A 27 13.60 6.51 0.44
N TYR A 28 13.31 7.26 1.50
CA TYR A 28 14.13 8.42 1.86
C TYR A 28 15.55 8.04 2.28
N ALA A 29 15.71 6.98 3.07
CA ALA A 29 17.02 6.48 3.50
C ALA A 29 17.92 6.12 2.32
N THR A 30 17.36 5.66 1.21
CA THR A 30 18.13 5.31 0.00
C THR A 30 18.24 6.44 -1.01
N ARG A 31 17.26 7.35 -1.07
CA ARG A 31 17.18 8.43 -2.07
C ARG A 31 17.98 9.68 -1.66
N LEU A 32 17.93 10.08 -0.38
CA LEU A 32 18.62 11.28 0.11
C LEU A 32 20.15 11.23 -0.12
N PRO A 33 20.86 10.10 0.11
CA PRO A 33 22.29 10.01 -0.16
C PRO A 33 22.66 10.09 -1.65
N VAL A 34 21.74 9.72 -2.54
CA VAL A 34 21.95 9.84 -3.99
C VAL A 34 21.72 11.29 -4.43
N PHE A 35 20.66 11.92 -3.93
CA PHE A 35 20.30 13.29 -4.29
C PHE A 35 21.33 14.30 -3.81
N SER A 36 21.96 14.09 -2.65
CA SER A 36 23.06 14.93 -2.19
C SER A 36 24.29 14.91 -3.12
N ARG A 37 24.39 13.93 -4.03
CA ARG A 37 25.48 13.81 -5.02
C ARG A 37 25.07 14.32 -6.41
N ILE A 38 23.78 14.56 -6.65
CA ILE A 38 23.27 15.11 -7.91
C ILE A 38 23.00 16.60 -7.68
N LYS A 39 23.93 17.47 -8.10
CA LYS A 39 23.85 18.92 -7.85
C LYS A 39 22.55 19.54 -8.39
N GLU A 40 22.07 19.03 -9.51
CA GLU A 40 20.85 19.48 -10.19
C GLU A 40 19.57 19.05 -9.47
N ALA A 41 19.63 18.10 -8.51
CA ALA A 41 18.46 17.72 -7.72
C ALA A 41 17.98 18.83 -6.77
N ALA A 42 18.81 19.86 -6.54
CA ALA A 42 18.46 21.05 -5.77
C ALA A 42 17.89 22.18 -6.65
N ASP A 43 17.94 22.06 -7.98
CA ASP A 43 17.40 23.05 -8.90
C ASP A 43 15.92 22.74 -9.20
N PRO A 44 14.98 23.62 -8.79
CA PRO A 44 13.55 23.42 -9.01
C PRO A 44 13.13 23.38 -10.48
N SER A 45 13.98 23.86 -11.40
CA SER A 45 13.73 23.82 -12.84
C SER A 45 14.09 22.48 -13.48
N THR A 46 14.82 21.62 -12.77
CA THR A 46 15.19 20.28 -13.26
C THR A 46 13.97 19.37 -13.28
N LEU A 47 13.70 18.78 -14.45
CA LEU A 47 12.58 17.85 -14.60
C LEU A 47 12.85 16.55 -13.82
N ARG A 48 11.81 16.00 -13.18
CA ARG A 48 11.89 14.72 -12.44
C ARG A 48 12.52 13.60 -13.28
N GLY A 49 12.19 13.53 -14.56
CA GLY A 49 12.71 12.50 -15.47
C GLY A 49 14.22 12.57 -15.68
N GLU A 50 14.84 13.75 -15.54
CA GLU A 50 16.28 13.92 -15.66
C GLU A 50 17.00 13.42 -14.40
N ILE A 51 16.43 13.69 -13.23
CA ILE A 51 16.90 13.16 -11.95
C ILE A 51 16.78 11.63 -11.93
N ASP A 52 15.68 11.09 -12.43
CA ASP A 52 15.43 9.65 -12.48
C ASP A 52 16.40 8.92 -13.44
N LYS A 53 16.88 9.56 -14.51
CA LYS A 53 17.94 8.99 -15.39
C LYS A 53 19.28 8.85 -14.67
N ARG A 54 19.55 9.73 -13.71
CA ARG A 54 20.80 9.75 -12.92
C ARG A 54 20.69 8.96 -11.60
N THR A 55 19.51 8.47 -11.27
CA THR A 55 19.26 7.73 -10.03
C THR A 55 19.31 6.22 -10.31
N PRO A 56 20.07 5.43 -9.54
CA PRO A 56 20.08 3.97 -9.70
C PRO A 56 18.68 3.37 -9.63
N ALA A 57 18.40 2.41 -10.53
CA ALA A 57 17.08 1.79 -10.62
C ALA A 57 16.63 1.21 -9.28
N SER A 58 17.52 0.55 -8.55
CA SER A 58 17.24 -0.03 -7.23
C SER A 58 16.81 1.01 -6.19
N VAL A 59 17.21 2.27 -6.31
CA VAL A 59 16.75 3.36 -5.41
C VAL A 59 15.38 3.86 -5.87
N ARG A 60 15.17 4.02 -7.18
CA ARG A 60 13.90 4.45 -7.77
C ARG A 60 12.75 3.50 -7.44
N TRP A 61 12.99 2.19 -7.44
CA TRP A 61 11.94 1.21 -7.20
C TRP A 61 11.22 1.38 -5.86
N LYS A 62 11.89 1.92 -4.83
CA LYS A 62 11.26 2.20 -3.52
C LYS A 62 10.26 3.35 -3.64
N ALA A 63 10.61 4.39 -4.39
CA ALA A 63 9.70 5.50 -4.67
C ALA A 63 8.52 5.06 -5.54
N ASP A 64 8.77 4.22 -6.55
CA ASP A 64 7.72 3.66 -7.39
C ASP A 64 6.74 2.81 -6.56
N ASN A 65 7.25 1.95 -5.66
CA ASN A 65 6.41 1.16 -4.76
C ASN A 65 5.67 2.02 -3.73
N TYR A 66 6.29 3.08 -3.20
CA TYR A 66 5.61 4.02 -2.31
C TYR A 66 4.38 4.64 -2.98
N ASN A 67 4.51 5.08 -4.24
CA ASN A 67 3.37 5.59 -5.02
C ASN A 67 2.29 4.51 -5.21
N HIS A 68 2.67 3.27 -5.55
CA HIS A 68 1.70 2.18 -5.66
C HIS A 68 0.98 1.85 -4.34
N LEU A 69 1.61 2.09 -3.19
CA LEU A 69 0.95 1.95 -1.88
C LEU A 69 -0.06 3.08 -1.61
N LEU A 70 0.00 4.20 -2.33
CA LEU A 70 -0.96 5.30 -2.23
C LEU A 70 -2.07 5.23 -3.31
N GLU A 71 -1.92 4.40 -4.34
CA GLU A 71 -2.92 4.21 -5.40
C GLU A 71 -4.03 3.22 -4.98
N GLN A 72 -3.80 1.92 -5.14
CA GLN A 72 -4.83 0.90 -4.88
C GLN A 72 -5.19 0.76 -3.39
N PRO A 73 -4.25 0.81 -2.42
CA PRO A 73 -4.59 0.72 -1.01
C PRO A 73 -5.52 1.82 -0.48
N THR A 74 -5.59 2.98 -1.14
CA THR A 74 -6.57 4.01 -0.80
C THR A 74 -8.00 3.51 -0.95
N GLN A 75 -8.26 2.68 -1.97
CA GLN A 75 -9.55 2.00 -2.13
C GLN A 75 -9.79 0.97 -1.02
N PHE A 76 -8.76 0.21 -0.63
CA PHE A 76 -8.85 -0.74 0.47
C PHE A 76 -9.24 -0.06 1.79
N TYR A 77 -8.64 1.08 2.12
CA TYR A 77 -9.01 1.82 3.33
C TYR A 77 -10.49 2.21 3.32
N ALA A 78 -10.99 2.74 2.20
CA ALA A 78 -12.40 3.09 2.05
C ALA A 78 -13.31 1.87 2.24
N ILE A 79 -13.02 0.75 1.58
CA ILE A 79 -13.85 -0.46 1.63
C ILE A 79 -13.80 -1.14 2.99
N ALA A 80 -12.62 -1.25 3.61
CA ALA A 80 -12.48 -1.84 4.94
C ALA A 80 -13.23 -1.03 6.01
N LEU A 81 -13.17 0.31 5.94
CA LEU A 81 -13.93 1.17 6.83
C LEU A 81 -15.44 1.12 6.54
N ALA A 82 -15.85 1.07 5.27
CA ALA A 82 -17.25 0.91 4.89
C ALA A 82 -17.84 -0.40 5.44
N LEU A 83 -17.11 -1.52 5.33
CA LEU A 83 -17.50 -2.81 5.91
C LEU A 83 -17.62 -2.73 7.44
N ALA A 84 -16.66 -2.08 8.12
CA ALA A 84 -16.72 -1.92 9.57
C ALA A 84 -17.96 -1.12 10.02
N ILE A 85 -18.30 -0.06 9.28
CA ILE A 85 -19.47 0.79 9.55
C ILE A 85 -20.77 0.04 9.24
N ALA A 86 -20.87 -0.57 8.06
CA ALA A 86 -22.07 -1.29 7.61
C ALA A 86 -22.45 -2.46 8.53
N ARG A 87 -21.46 -3.02 9.24
CA ARG A 87 -21.68 -4.07 10.25
C ARG A 87 -21.91 -3.55 11.66
N TYR A 88 -22.08 -2.25 11.83
CA TYR A 88 -22.22 -1.62 13.16
C TYR A 88 -21.07 -1.97 14.10
N GLY A 89 -19.86 -2.11 13.54
CA GLY A 89 -18.66 -2.51 14.26
C GLY A 89 -18.52 -4.00 14.54
N ALA A 90 -19.49 -4.84 14.19
CA ALA A 90 -19.41 -6.28 14.42
C ALA A 90 -18.34 -6.97 13.54
N ASP A 91 -17.62 -7.91 14.14
CA ASP A 91 -16.59 -8.69 13.48
C ASP A 91 -17.19 -9.78 12.56
N ASP A 92 -16.90 -9.68 11.26
CA ASP A 92 -17.11 -10.76 10.31
C ASP A 92 -15.77 -11.49 10.05
N PRO A 93 -15.67 -12.79 10.38
CA PRO A 93 -14.41 -13.53 10.26
C PRO A 93 -13.85 -13.59 8.84
N LEU A 94 -14.69 -13.54 7.81
CA LEU A 94 -14.25 -13.58 6.43
C LEU A 94 -13.70 -12.22 5.99
N ASP A 95 -14.36 -11.11 6.36
CA ASP A 95 -13.88 -9.76 6.05
C ASP A 95 -12.51 -9.51 6.68
N ILE A 96 -12.33 -9.93 7.94
CA ILE A 96 -11.05 -9.82 8.65
C ILE A 96 -9.97 -10.65 7.96
N LYS A 97 -10.28 -11.89 7.55
CA LYS A 97 -9.34 -12.75 6.82
C LYS A 97 -8.94 -12.16 5.46
N LEU A 98 -9.91 -11.65 4.70
CA LEU A 98 -9.66 -10.99 3.42
C LEU A 98 -8.80 -9.75 3.61
N ALA A 99 -9.09 -8.92 4.60
CA ALA A 99 -8.33 -7.71 4.88
C ALA A 99 -6.87 -8.02 5.25
N TRP A 100 -6.63 -9.00 6.14
CA TRP A 100 -5.25 -9.43 6.44
C TRP A 100 -4.55 -10.09 5.25
N GLY A 101 -5.28 -10.86 4.45
CA GLY A 101 -4.78 -11.40 3.19
C GLY A 101 -4.32 -10.29 2.25
N TYR A 102 -5.12 -9.24 2.10
CA TYR A 102 -4.76 -8.06 1.31
C TYR A 102 -3.48 -7.41 1.85
N VAL A 103 -3.39 -7.14 3.16
CA VAL A 103 -2.18 -6.58 3.79
C VAL A 103 -0.95 -7.42 3.47
N GLY A 104 -1.01 -8.74 3.68
CA GLY A 104 0.11 -9.64 3.44
C GLY A 104 0.56 -9.65 1.98
N VAL A 105 -0.39 -9.69 1.04
CA VAL A 105 -0.09 -9.63 -0.40
C VAL A 105 0.52 -8.28 -0.79
N ARG A 106 0.06 -7.17 -0.20
CA ARG A 106 0.65 -5.84 -0.42
C ARG A 106 2.08 -5.75 0.11
N VAL A 107 2.36 -6.29 1.29
CA VAL A 107 3.71 -6.38 1.85
C VAL A 107 4.61 -7.17 0.91
N LEU A 108 4.17 -8.35 0.45
CA LEU A 108 4.92 -9.18 -0.49
C LEU A 108 5.18 -8.46 -1.81
N HIS A 109 4.18 -7.80 -2.38
CA HIS A 109 4.34 -7.00 -3.60
C HIS A 109 5.41 -5.92 -3.42
N SER A 110 5.36 -5.19 -2.30
CA SER A 110 6.36 -4.17 -1.97
C SER A 110 7.77 -4.72 -1.85
N LEU A 111 7.93 -5.87 -1.19
CA LEU A 111 9.24 -6.52 -1.08
C LEU A 111 9.78 -6.91 -2.47
N ILE A 112 8.96 -7.53 -3.32
CA ILE A 112 9.35 -7.90 -4.68
C ILE A 112 9.77 -6.64 -5.46
N GLN A 113 8.93 -5.60 -5.49
CA GLN A 113 9.22 -4.39 -6.26
C GLN A 113 10.46 -3.66 -5.74
N CYS A 114 10.61 -3.51 -4.42
CA CYS A 114 11.74 -2.80 -3.83
C CYS A 114 13.07 -3.56 -3.94
N THR A 115 13.07 -4.89 -4.07
CA THR A 115 14.30 -5.70 -4.05
C THR A 115 14.72 -6.20 -5.42
N THR A 116 13.91 -7.02 -6.08
CA THR A 116 14.26 -7.69 -7.35
C THR A 116 13.55 -7.07 -8.55
N ASN A 117 12.42 -6.40 -8.31
CA ASN A 117 11.55 -5.78 -9.29
C ASN A 117 11.19 -6.69 -10.49
N THR A 118 11.06 -8.00 -10.24
CA THR A 118 10.68 -8.96 -11.27
C THR A 118 9.24 -8.70 -11.71
N ILE A 119 9.07 -8.22 -12.94
CA ILE A 119 7.80 -7.68 -13.46
C ILE A 119 6.66 -8.70 -13.38
N MET A 120 6.88 -9.93 -13.87
CA MET A 120 5.83 -10.95 -13.87
C MET A 120 5.41 -11.35 -12.45
N LEU A 121 6.34 -11.37 -11.50
CA LEU A 121 6.03 -11.68 -10.10
C LEU A 121 5.20 -10.55 -9.47
N ARG A 122 5.66 -9.29 -9.56
CA ARG A 122 4.91 -8.16 -8.98
C ARG A 122 3.53 -8.02 -9.62
N PHE A 123 3.42 -8.21 -10.93
CA PHE A 123 2.12 -8.18 -11.61
C PHE A 123 1.18 -9.28 -11.11
N SER A 124 1.67 -10.52 -10.97
CA SER A 124 0.85 -11.62 -10.47
C SER A 124 0.37 -11.38 -9.03
N VAL A 125 1.25 -10.89 -8.15
CA VAL A 125 0.89 -10.54 -6.78
C VAL A 125 -0.09 -9.37 -6.73
N PHE A 126 0.06 -8.37 -7.61
CA PHE A 126 -0.88 -7.26 -7.76
C PHE A 126 -2.27 -7.75 -8.20
N LEU A 127 -2.37 -8.71 -9.13
CA LEU A 127 -3.65 -9.29 -9.54
C LEU A 127 -4.35 -10.01 -8.38
N VAL A 128 -3.62 -10.78 -7.57
CA VAL A 128 -4.17 -11.42 -6.37
C VAL A 128 -4.68 -10.37 -5.37
N SER A 129 -3.90 -9.32 -5.11
CA SER A 129 -4.30 -8.17 -4.27
C SER A 129 -5.60 -7.55 -4.78
N SER A 130 -5.70 -7.35 -6.09
CA SER A 130 -6.86 -6.75 -6.74
C SER A 130 -8.11 -7.63 -6.62
N GLY A 131 -7.97 -8.95 -6.75
CA GLY A 131 -9.07 -9.90 -6.58
C GLY A 131 -9.60 -9.94 -5.14
N ILE A 132 -8.71 -9.87 -4.14
CA ILE A 132 -9.12 -9.76 -2.73
C ILE A 132 -9.91 -8.48 -2.49
N LEU A 133 -9.40 -7.34 -2.97
CA LEU A 133 -10.07 -6.05 -2.82
C LEU A 133 -11.43 -6.04 -3.55
N ALA A 134 -11.50 -6.56 -4.78
CA ALA A 134 -12.76 -6.68 -5.52
C ALA A 134 -13.79 -7.54 -4.75
N THR A 135 -13.34 -8.62 -4.12
CA THR A 135 -14.20 -9.47 -3.27
C THR A 135 -14.72 -8.69 -2.06
N MET A 136 -13.85 -7.95 -1.36
CA MET A 136 -14.28 -7.09 -0.25
C MET A 136 -15.26 -6.01 -0.71
N THR A 137 -15.02 -5.39 -1.86
CA THR A 137 -15.92 -4.41 -2.46
C THR A 137 -17.29 -4.99 -2.76
N GLY A 138 -17.35 -6.20 -3.36
CA GLY A 138 -18.62 -6.89 -3.61
C GLY A 138 -19.38 -7.19 -2.31
N ARG A 139 -18.66 -7.59 -1.26
CA ARG A 139 -19.26 -7.82 0.07
C ARG A 139 -19.76 -6.53 0.72
N ALA A 140 -19.05 -5.42 0.55
CA ALA A 140 -19.52 -4.12 1.00
C ALA A 140 -20.78 -3.69 0.25
N ALA A 141 -20.83 -3.90 -1.07
CA ALA A 141 -21.99 -3.59 -1.89
C ALA A 141 -23.23 -4.38 -1.45
N LEU A 142 -23.10 -5.67 -1.14
CA LEU A 142 -24.20 -6.51 -0.64
C LEU A 142 -24.78 -6.07 0.72
N LEU A 143 -24.04 -5.26 1.49
CA LEU A 143 -24.53 -4.71 2.76
C LEU A 143 -25.10 -3.29 2.61
N ALA A 144 -24.67 -2.57 1.57
CA ALA A 144 -24.99 -1.16 1.38
C ALA A 144 -26.22 -0.92 0.48
N PHE A 145 -26.59 -1.90 -0.34
CA PHE A 145 -27.71 -1.84 -1.29
C PHE A 145 -28.64 -3.03 -1.07
#